data_AF-A0A7M2X2G5-F1
#
_entry.id   AF-A0A7M2X2G5-F1
#
_cell.length_a   1.000
_cell.length_b   1.000
_cell.length_c   1.000
_cell.angle_alpha   90.00
_cell.angle_beta   90.00
_cell.angle_gamma   90.00
#
_symmetry.space_group_name_H-M   'P 1'
#
loop_
_entity.id
_entity.type
_entity.pdbx_description
1 polymer ?
#
loop_
_entity_poly.entity_id
_entity_poly.type
_entity_poly.pdbx_seq_one_letter_code
_entity_poly.pdbx_strand_id
1 'polypeptide(L)'
;MYDAAQQAELQSLIEGQMRMLGEHLSRPMEPGDTIYVFKDLPAWLGDRLEHRFVVHSQDGPADAPANAAADAPPRFLACMDVHFGDYHRRMELVAGTREALHQFATVNPPIGPLCQAVYEVIAMERGGK
;
A
#
# COMPACT_ATOMS: atom_id res chain seq x y z
N MET A 1 -5.08 -7.71 22.43
CA MET A 1 -6.18 -6.99 21.76
C MET A 1 -5.84 -5.51 21.87
N TYR A 2 -5.79 -4.79 20.76
CA TYR A 2 -5.42 -3.35 20.75
C TYR A 2 -6.60 -2.50 21.21
N ASP A 3 -6.32 -1.45 21.98
CA ASP A 3 -7.37 -0.53 22.44
C ASP A 3 -7.83 0.44 21.34
N ALA A 4 -8.88 1.21 21.62
CA ALA A 4 -9.45 2.14 20.65
C ALA A 4 -8.48 3.26 20.24
N ALA A 5 -7.56 3.68 21.12
CA ALA A 5 -6.59 4.71 20.82
C ALA A 5 -5.52 4.19 19.85
N GLN A 6 -5.02 2.98 20.09
CA GLN A 6 -4.09 2.28 19.21
C GLN A 6 -4.72 2.03 17.83
N GLN A 7 -6.00 1.63 17.79
CA GLN A 7 -6.72 1.44 16.54
C GLN A 7 -6.85 2.75 15.74
N ALA A 8 -7.22 3.85 16.41
CA ALA A 8 -7.32 5.15 15.77
C ALA A 8 -5.97 5.67 15.27
N GLU A 9 -4.88 5.42 16.00
CA GLU A 9 -3.53 5.82 15.61
C GLU A 9 -3.06 5.09 14.35
N LEU A 10 -3.22 3.76 14.29
CA LEU A 10 -2.87 2.99 13.09
C LEU A 10 -3.74 3.39 11.89
N GLN A 11 -5.04 3.62 12.11
CA GLN A 11 -5.94 4.12 11.08
C GLN A 11 -5.46 5.45 10.51
N SER A 12 -5.15 6.42 11.38
CA SER A 12 -4.67 7.74 10.97
C SER A 12 -3.35 7.68 10.21
N LEU A 13 -2.44 6.78 10.62
CA LEU A 13 -1.19 6.53 9.90
C LEU A 13 -1.45 6.04 8.46
N ILE A 14 -2.26 5.00 8.30
CA ILE A 14 -2.55 4.43 6.99
C ILE A 14 -3.31 5.44 6.12
N GLU A 15 -4.24 6.21 6.68
CA GLU A 15 -4.91 7.31 5.98
C GLU A 15 -3.92 8.36 5.48
N GLY A 16 -2.94 8.73 6.31
CA GLY A 16 -1.86 9.64 5.93
C GLY A 16 -1.01 9.09 4.79
N GLN A 17 -0.67 7.80 4.83
CA GLN A 17 0.07 7.13 3.75
C GLN A 17 -0.73 7.04 2.45
N MET A 18 -2.04 6.77 2.52
CA MET A 18 -2.94 6.78 1.36
C MET A 18 -3.01 8.16 0.72
N ARG A 19 -3.09 9.22 1.53
CA ARG A 19 -3.05 10.59 1.02
C ARG A 19 -1.74 10.90 0.31
N MET A 20 -0.59 10.57 0.91
CA MET A 20 0.72 10.75 0.28
C MET A 20 0.83 9.94 -1.01
N LEU A 21 0.32 8.69 -1.03
CA LEU A 21 0.27 7.88 -2.24
C LEU A 21 -0.55 8.57 -3.34
N GLY A 22 -1.74 9.09 -3.01
CA GLY A 22 -2.56 9.86 -3.93
C GLY A 22 -1.85 11.10 -4.49
N GLU A 23 -1.16 11.85 -3.62
CA GLU A 23 -0.35 13.01 -4.01
C GLU A 23 0.79 12.62 -4.97
N HIS A 24 1.47 11.50 -4.73
CA HIS A 24 2.51 11.00 -5.64
C HIS A 24 1.92 10.56 -6.99
N LEU A 25 0.77 9.88 -6.97
CA LEU A 25 0.06 9.44 -8.19
C LEU A 25 -0.52 10.59 -9.01
N SER A 26 -0.66 11.79 -8.44
CA SER A 26 -1.05 12.99 -9.19
C SER A 26 -0.01 13.39 -10.24
N ARG A 27 1.26 12.98 -10.06
CA ARG A 27 2.33 13.23 -11.01
C ARG A 27 2.38 12.13 -12.08
N PRO A 28 2.84 12.42 -13.30
CA PRO A 28 3.13 11.39 -14.29
C PRO A 28 4.18 10.42 -13.74
N MET A 29 4.04 9.13 -14.07
CA MET A 29 5.03 8.08 -13.77
C MET A 29 5.57 7.52 -15.08
N GLU A 30 6.86 7.26 -15.14
CA GLU A 30 7.52 6.61 -16.27
C GLU A 30 7.55 5.07 -16.12
N PRO A 31 7.68 4.31 -17.21
CA PRO A 31 7.88 2.86 -17.14
C PRO A 31 9.09 2.50 -16.28
N GLY A 32 8.92 1.57 -15.35
CA GLY A 32 9.95 1.20 -14.38
C GLY A 32 10.00 2.09 -13.13
N ASP A 33 9.25 3.20 -13.07
CA ASP A 33 9.14 3.99 -11.84
C ASP A 33 8.55 3.16 -10.72
N THR A 34 9.12 3.39 -9.52
CA THR A 34 8.61 2.81 -8.29
C THR A 34 8.38 3.91 -7.25
N ILE A 35 7.13 4.05 -6.81
CA ILE A 35 6.80 4.92 -5.68
C ILE A 35 6.88 4.10 -4.41
N TYR A 36 7.59 4.65 -3.43
CA TYR A 36 7.59 4.14 -2.08
C TYR A 36 7.02 5.16 -1.11
N VAL A 37 6.01 4.77 -0.34
CA VAL A 37 5.47 5.57 0.74
C VAL A 37 5.85 4.93 2.07
N PHE A 38 6.69 5.63 2.84
CA PHE A 38 7.15 5.22 4.15
C PHE A 38 6.76 6.24 5.21
N LYS A 39 6.43 5.76 6.40
CA LYS A 39 6.26 6.56 7.62
C LYS A 39 6.73 5.71 8.79
N ASP A 40 7.28 6.36 9.80
CA ASP A 40 7.59 5.70 11.07
C ASP A 40 6.31 5.12 11.66
N LEU A 41 6.39 3.84 12.02
CA LEU A 41 5.28 3.15 12.64
C LEU A 41 5.22 3.49 14.13
N PRO A 42 4.02 3.57 14.73
CA PRO A 42 3.85 3.74 16.16
C PRO A 42 4.68 2.73 16.96
N ALA A 43 5.37 3.21 18.01
CA ALA A 43 6.32 2.39 18.77
C ALA A 43 5.69 1.12 19.39
N TRP A 44 4.39 1.16 19.70
CA TRP A 44 3.67 0.01 20.29
C TRP A 44 3.45 -1.15 19.29
N LEU A 45 3.60 -0.91 17.99
CA LEU A 45 3.55 -1.96 16.97
C LEU A 45 4.82 -2.82 17.01
N GLY A 46 5.96 -2.22 17.36
CA GLY A 46 7.27 -2.87 17.42
C GLY A 46 8.28 -2.14 16.53
N ASP A 47 9.53 -2.16 16.96
CA ASP A 47 10.69 -1.53 16.31
C ASP A 47 11.15 -2.25 15.03
N ARG A 48 10.74 -3.50 14.83
CA ARG A 48 11.06 -4.31 13.65
C ARG A 48 9.94 -4.37 12.61
N LEU A 49 8.85 -3.63 12.81
CA LEU A 49 7.76 -3.58 11.85
C LEU A 49 8.14 -2.59 10.74
N GLU A 50 8.18 -3.05 9.49
CA GLU A 50 8.30 -2.21 8.30
C GLU A 50 7.01 -2.29 7.49
N HIS A 51 6.58 -1.14 6.97
CA HIS A 51 5.36 -1.02 6.19
C HIS A 51 5.60 -0.09 5.01
N ARG A 52 5.37 -0.60 3.79
CA ARG A 52 5.57 0.16 2.56
C ARG A 52 4.45 -0.06 1.57
N PHE A 53 4.04 1.01 0.90
CA PHE A 53 3.29 0.89 -0.35
C PHE A 53 4.27 0.96 -1.52
N VAL A 54 4.12 0.03 -2.45
CA VAL A 54 4.94 -0.06 -3.66
C VAL A 54 4.02 0.01 -4.87
N VAL A 55 4.28 0.96 -5.78
CA VAL A 55 3.59 1.02 -7.08
C VAL A 55 4.61 0.80 -8.18
N HIS A 56 4.42 -0.22 -9.01
CA HIS A 56 5.29 -0.49 -10.16
C HIS A 56 4.60 -0.14 -11.47
N SER A 57 5.23 0.65 -12.34
CA SER A 57 4.78 0.86 -13.73
C SER A 57 5.35 -0.23 -14.64
N GLN A 58 4.48 -1.03 -15.29
CA GLN A 58 4.90 -2.23 -16.02
C GLN A 58 5.09 -2.05 -17.54
N ASP A 59 4.44 -1.11 -18.24
CA ASP A 59 4.64 -0.93 -19.71
C ASP A 59 4.19 0.45 -20.29
N GLY A 60 5.06 1.07 -21.11
CA GLY A 60 4.78 2.16 -22.08
C GLY A 60 4.48 3.57 -21.52
N PRO A 61 4.72 4.65 -22.29
CA PRO A 61 4.59 6.03 -21.81
C PRO A 61 3.18 6.31 -21.25
N ALA A 62 3.11 7.09 -20.18
CA ALA A 62 1.89 7.36 -19.38
C ALA A 62 0.68 7.86 -20.19
N ASP A 63 0.91 8.37 -21.41
CA ASP A 63 -0.09 8.98 -22.30
C ASP A 63 -0.48 8.09 -23.50
N ALA A 64 -0.01 6.84 -23.60
CA ALA A 64 -0.42 5.95 -24.67
C ALA A 64 -1.90 5.53 -24.48
N PRO A 65 -2.77 5.70 -25.50
CA PRO A 65 -4.20 5.43 -25.39
C PRO A 65 -4.46 3.99 -24.94
N ALA A 66 -5.45 3.80 -24.08
CA ALA A 66 -5.82 2.54 -23.43
C ALA A 66 -6.30 1.41 -24.37
N ASN A 67 -6.20 1.59 -25.69
CA ASN A 67 -6.72 0.69 -26.72
C ASN A 67 -5.63 -0.18 -27.39
N ALA A 68 -4.62 -0.61 -26.64
CA ALA A 68 -3.75 -1.69 -27.10
C ALA A 68 -3.94 -2.92 -26.20
N ALA A 69 -4.79 -3.82 -26.68
CA ALA A 69 -5.09 -5.18 -26.19
C ALA A 69 -5.86 -5.31 -24.86
N ALA A 70 -6.99 -6.02 -24.94
CA ALA A 70 -7.74 -6.54 -23.79
C ALA A 70 -6.95 -7.57 -22.95
N ASP A 71 -5.74 -7.91 -23.38
CA ASP A 71 -4.78 -8.82 -22.73
C ASP A 71 -3.49 -8.10 -22.29
N ALA A 72 -3.46 -6.77 -22.26
CA ALA A 72 -2.29 -6.05 -21.75
C ALA A 72 -2.19 -6.19 -20.22
N PRO A 73 -1.01 -6.53 -19.66
CA PRO A 73 -0.83 -6.65 -18.22
C PRO A 73 -1.15 -5.33 -17.51
N PRO A 74 -1.60 -5.38 -16.24
CA PRO A 74 -1.95 -4.17 -15.49
C PRO A 74 -0.77 -3.19 -15.47
N ARG A 75 -0.99 -1.99 -16.02
CA ARG A 75 0.06 -0.96 -16.17
C ARG A 75 0.64 -0.51 -14.84
N PHE A 76 -0.14 -0.58 -13.76
CA PHE A 76 0.31 -0.29 -12.42
C PHE A 76 -0.14 -1.38 -11.45
N LEU A 77 0.79 -1.88 -10.64
CA LEU A 77 0.51 -2.78 -9.53
C LEU A 77 0.82 -2.05 -8.22
N ALA A 78 -0.19 -1.86 -7.38
CA ALA A 78 -0.04 -1.34 -6.03
C ALA A 78 -0.04 -2.49 -5.02
N CYS A 79 1.03 -2.59 -4.24
CA CYS A 79 1.18 -3.55 -3.15
C CYS A 79 1.40 -2.85 -1.82
N MET A 80 0.93 -3.47 -0.74
CA MET A 80 1.40 -3.20 0.61
C MET A 80 2.33 -4.34 1.02
N ASP A 81 3.56 -4.03 1.39
CA ASP A 81 4.45 -4.99 2.03
C ASP A 81 4.55 -4.65 3.52
N VAL A 82 4.27 -5.64 4.37
CA VAL A 82 4.42 -5.57 5.82
C VAL A 82 5.42 -6.62 6.25
N HIS A 83 6.47 -6.20 6.94
CA HIS A 83 7.51 -7.07 7.48
C HIS A 83 7.55 -6.92 8.99
N PHE A 84 7.60 -8.02 9.74
CA PHE A 84 7.86 -7.98 11.18
C PHE A 84 8.66 -9.21 11.61
N GLY A 85 9.87 -9.00 12.12
CA GLY A 85 10.74 -10.10 12.50
C GLY A 85 11.07 -10.98 11.29
N ASP A 86 10.73 -12.26 11.38
CA ASP A 86 10.93 -13.24 10.30
C ASP A 86 9.69 -13.39 9.39
N TYR A 87 8.58 -12.72 9.72
CA TYR A 87 7.35 -12.79 8.95
C TYR A 87 7.25 -11.64 7.96
N HIS A 88 6.81 -11.97 6.75
CA HIS A 88 6.47 -10.98 5.74
C HIS A 88 5.09 -11.28 5.16
N ARG A 89 4.37 -10.23 4.80
CA ARG A 89 3.15 -10.31 4.01
C ARG A 89 3.13 -9.22 2.96
N ARG A 90 3.05 -9.65 1.70
CA ARG A 90 2.66 -8.82 0.58
C ARG A 90 1.16 -8.91 0.37
N MET A 91 0.51 -7.77 0.20
CA MET A 91 -0.88 -7.67 -0.23
C MET A 91 -0.95 -6.90 -1.53
N GLU A 92 -1.44 -7.54 -2.57
CA GLU A 92 -1.83 -6.85 -3.80
C GLU A 92 -3.14 -6.11 -3.53
N LEU A 93 -3.12 -4.79 -3.73
CA LEU A 93 -4.22 -3.92 -3.39
C LEU A 93 -5.11 -3.63 -4.59
N VAL A 94 -4.47 -3.22 -5.68
CA VAL A 94 -5.12 -2.91 -6.94
C VAL A 94 -4.10 -3.07 -8.07
N ALA A 95 -4.57 -3.64 -9.17
CA ALA A 95 -3.84 -3.71 -10.43
C ALA A 95 -4.70 -3.06 -11.51
N GLY A 96 -4.15 -2.13 -12.30
CA GLY A 96 -4.94 -1.44 -13.32
C GLY A 96 -4.35 -0.13 -13.82
N THR A 97 -5.21 0.86 -14.04
CA THR A 97 -4.84 2.19 -14.54
C THR A 97 -4.38 3.11 -13.41
N ARG A 98 -3.60 4.15 -13.73
CA ARG A 98 -3.24 5.20 -12.76
C ARG A 98 -4.46 5.86 -12.13
N GLU A 99 -5.54 6.02 -12.88
CA GLU A 99 -6.80 6.57 -12.38
C GLU A 99 -7.43 5.64 -11.33
N ALA A 100 -7.45 4.32 -11.57
CA ALA A 100 -7.94 3.35 -10.59
C ALA A 100 -7.10 3.38 -9.30
N LEU A 101 -5.76 3.48 -9.42
CA LEU A 101 -4.87 3.62 -8.27
C LEU A 101 -5.10 4.95 -7.52
N HIS A 102 -5.31 6.05 -8.24
CA HIS A 102 -5.58 7.35 -7.64
C HIS A 102 -6.93 7.35 -6.91
N GLN A 103 -7.98 6.79 -7.53
CA GLN A 103 -9.30 6.64 -6.88
C GLN A 103 -9.21 5.73 -5.64
N PHE A 104 -8.46 4.63 -5.74
CA PHE A 104 -8.16 3.75 -4.60
C PHE A 104 -7.50 4.52 -3.44
N ALA A 105 -6.51 5.37 -3.74
CA ALA A 105 -5.79 6.12 -2.72
C ALA A 105 -6.59 7.31 -2.14
N THR A 106 -7.51 7.91 -2.90
CA THR A 106 -8.11 9.22 -2.55
C THR A 106 -9.61 9.22 -2.27
N VAL A 107 -10.38 8.27 -2.83
CA VAL A 107 -11.85 8.27 -2.72
C VAL A 107 -12.35 7.29 -1.67
N ASN A 108 -11.92 6.03 -1.72
CA ASN A 108 -12.32 4.97 -0.79
C ASN A 108 -11.14 4.06 -0.47
N PRO A 109 -10.12 4.55 0.26
CA PRO A 109 -9.01 3.70 0.65
C PRO A 109 -9.48 2.59 1.59
N PRO A 110 -9.02 1.34 1.41
CA PRO A 110 -9.46 0.20 2.23
C PRO A 110 -8.72 0.19 3.58
N ILE A 111 -8.82 1.27 4.36
CA ILE A 111 -8.06 1.46 5.59
C ILE A 111 -8.26 0.31 6.58
N GLY A 112 -9.51 -0.11 6.79
CA GLY A 112 -9.85 -1.23 7.69
C GLY A 112 -9.11 -2.54 7.33
N PRO A 113 -9.24 -3.04 6.09
CA PRO A 113 -8.47 -4.19 5.61
C PRO A 113 -6.94 -4.04 5.75
N LEU A 114 -6.38 -2.85 5.51
CA LEU A 114 -4.94 -2.60 5.65
C LEU A 114 -4.50 -2.68 7.12
N CYS A 115 -5.26 -2.04 8.04
CA CYS A 115 -5.03 -2.15 9.48
C CYS A 115 -5.08 -3.62 9.94
N GLN A 116 -6.08 -4.37 9.47
CA GLN A 116 -6.27 -5.78 9.83
C GLN A 116 -5.07 -6.64 9.42
N ALA A 117 -4.50 -6.40 8.23
CA ALA A 117 -3.33 -7.13 7.79
C ALA A 117 -2.08 -6.85 8.61
N VAL A 118 -1.88 -5.60 9.04
CA VAL A 118 -0.80 -5.24 9.98
C VAL A 118 -0.99 -5.99 11.30
N TYR A 119 -2.22 -6.04 11.83
CA TYR A 119 -2.53 -6.79 13.04
C TYR A 119 -2.31 -8.29 12.89
N GLU A 120 -2.63 -8.87 11.74
CA GLU A 120 -2.42 -10.28 11.46
C GLU A 120 -0.93 -10.64 11.45
N VAL A 121 -0.07 -9.83 10.82
CA VAL A 121 1.39 -10.06 10.84
C VAL A 121 1.94 -9.97 12.28
N ILE A 122 1.46 -9.00 13.06
CA ILE A 122 1.86 -8.88 14.47
C ILE A 122 1.38 -10.06 15.31
N ALA A 123 0.15 -10.52 15.06
CA ALA A 123 -0.38 -11.69 15.75
C ALA A 123 0.39 -12.96 15.39
N MET A 124 0.87 -13.10 14.15
CA MET A 124 1.72 -14.21 13.74
C MET A 124 3.09 -14.19 14.44
N GLU A 125 3.79 -13.06 14.45
CA GLU A 125 5.08 -12.92 15.14
C GLU A 125 4.94 -13.13 16.66
N ARG A 126 3.94 -12.51 17.30
CA ARG A 126 3.75 -12.60 18.75
C ARG A 126 3.11 -13.91 19.22
N GLY A 127 2.35 -14.55 18.34
CA GLY A 127 1.68 -15.83 18.57
C GLY A 127 2.54 -17.04 18.21
N GLY A 128 3.61 -16.86 17.42
CA GLY A 128 4.60 -17.87 17.05
C GLY A 128 5.64 -18.18 18.12
N LYS A 129 5.24 -18.20 19.40
CA LYS A 129 6.01 -18.88 20.45
C LYS A 129 5.76 -20.38 20.42
#